data_AF-A0A418B0B4-F1
#
_entry.id   AF-A0A418B0B4-F1
#
_cell.length_a   1.000
_cell.length_b   1.000
_cell.length_c   1.000
_cell.angle_alpha   90.00
_cell.angle_beta   90.00
_cell.angle_gamma   90.00
#
_symmetry.space_group_name_H-M   'P 1'
#
loop_
_entity.id
_entity.type
_entity.pdbx_description
1 polymer ?
#
loop_
_entity_poly.entity_id
_entity_poly.type
_entity_poly.pdbx_seq_one_letter_code
_entity_poly.pdbx_strand_id
1 'polypeptide(L)'
;MTVKRRNHGRNKKNRGHVKRVHCVSTAKLIPKDKAIKRFVVRYVCPSNATLYCAAILLRFLEFGFSARDEFCTDVVPPCSNIVDASAMRDLKEASVYETYALPKIYIKNYYSIEAAIHQRIVRVRSAEGRRNREPPARIRPKKL
;
A
#
# COMPACT_ATOMS: atom_id res chain seq x y z
N MET A 1 10.86 -36.11 -16.12
CA MET A 1 10.51 -34.68 -16.32
C MET A 1 11.08 -33.83 -15.20
N THR A 2 11.67 -32.67 -15.52
CA THR A 2 12.23 -31.77 -14.51
C THR A 2 11.15 -30.85 -13.95
N VAL A 3 10.99 -30.85 -12.61
CA VAL A 3 9.97 -30.04 -11.94
C VAL A 3 10.59 -28.75 -11.41
N LYS A 4 10.22 -27.61 -11.99
CA LYS A 4 10.75 -26.28 -11.58
C LYS A 4 10.38 -25.89 -10.14
N ARG A 5 9.22 -26.29 -9.64
CA ARG A 5 8.75 -25.99 -8.28
C ARG A 5 7.98 -27.17 -7.71
N ARG A 6 8.30 -27.61 -6.48
CA ARG A 6 7.55 -28.66 -5.74
C ARG A 6 6.04 -28.38 -5.64
N ASN A 7 5.66 -27.11 -5.59
CA ASN A 7 4.25 -26.70 -5.52
C ASN A 7 3.57 -26.49 -6.88
N HIS A 8 4.26 -26.73 -8.01
CA HIS A 8 3.77 -26.44 -9.37
C HIS A 8 3.25 -25.00 -9.56
N GLY A 9 3.68 -24.06 -8.71
CA GLY A 9 3.19 -22.67 -8.72
C GLY A 9 1.74 -22.51 -8.23
N ARG A 10 1.20 -23.46 -7.47
CA ARG A 10 -0.15 -23.41 -6.88
C ARG A 10 -0.11 -23.64 -5.38
N ASN A 11 -1.07 -23.06 -4.65
CA ASN A 11 -1.24 -23.27 -3.21
C ASN A 11 -2.31 -24.33 -2.83
N LYS A 12 -2.83 -25.11 -3.79
CA LYS A 12 -3.81 -26.16 -3.48
C LYS A 12 -3.14 -27.35 -2.78
N LYS A 13 -3.76 -27.84 -1.70
CA LYS A 13 -3.38 -29.03 -0.94
C LYS A 13 -4.65 -29.80 -0.56
N ASN A 14 -4.60 -31.13 -0.72
CA ASN A 14 -5.67 -32.10 -0.41
C ASN A 14 -7.04 -31.73 -1.00
N ARG A 15 -7.05 -31.10 -2.18
CA ARG A 15 -8.26 -30.63 -2.88
C ARG A 15 -8.09 -30.73 -4.39
N GLY A 16 -9.13 -31.20 -5.08
CA GLY A 16 -9.16 -31.29 -6.55
C GLY A 16 -9.34 -29.93 -7.23
N HIS A 17 -10.44 -29.25 -6.91
CA HIS A 17 -10.90 -28.02 -7.54
C HIS A 17 -10.89 -26.82 -6.59
N VAL A 18 -10.63 -25.62 -7.13
CA VAL A 18 -10.73 -24.35 -6.40
C VAL A 18 -11.38 -23.30 -7.28
N LYS A 19 -12.23 -22.47 -6.65
CA LYS A 19 -12.94 -21.36 -7.27
C LYS A 19 -12.00 -20.46 -8.09
N ARG A 20 -12.49 -20.01 -9.24
CA ARG A 20 -11.77 -19.11 -10.14
C ARG A 20 -12.15 -17.65 -9.88
N VAL A 21 -11.24 -16.74 -10.19
CA VAL A 21 -11.36 -15.30 -9.98
C VAL A 21 -10.83 -14.58 -11.22
N HIS A 22 -11.39 -13.42 -11.53
CA HIS A 22 -10.93 -12.58 -12.63
C HIS A 22 -9.70 -11.76 -12.25
N CYS A 23 -8.79 -11.61 -13.21
CA CYS A 23 -7.66 -10.70 -13.09
C CYS A 23 -8.14 -9.25 -13.21
N VAL A 24 -7.61 -8.33 -12.40
CA VAL A 24 -8.00 -6.91 -12.44
C VAL A 24 -7.59 -6.23 -13.76
N SER A 25 -6.41 -6.53 -14.30
CA SER A 25 -5.90 -5.88 -15.51
C SER A 25 -6.40 -6.49 -16.81
N THR A 26 -6.49 -7.82 -16.87
CA THR A 26 -6.71 -8.56 -18.13
C THR A 26 -8.07 -9.27 -18.14
N ALA A 27 -8.86 -9.20 -17.06
CA ALA A 27 -10.12 -9.94 -16.87
C ALA A 27 -10.05 -11.47 -17.03
N LYS A 28 -8.87 -12.05 -17.33
CA LYS A 28 -8.63 -13.49 -17.48
C LYS A 28 -9.08 -14.26 -16.24
N LEU A 29 -9.71 -15.42 -16.47
CA LEU A 29 -10.20 -16.30 -15.42
C LEU A 29 -9.09 -17.20 -14.87
N ILE A 30 -8.76 -17.05 -13.58
CA ILE A 30 -7.58 -17.64 -12.95
C ILE A 30 -7.98 -18.38 -11.68
N PRO A 31 -7.43 -19.57 -11.40
CA PRO A 31 -7.69 -20.25 -10.14
C PRO A 31 -7.12 -19.45 -8.95
N LYS A 32 -7.91 -19.32 -7.88
CA LYS A 32 -7.58 -18.50 -6.71
C LYS A 32 -6.27 -18.89 -6.00
N ASP A 33 -5.79 -20.12 -6.17
CA ASP A 33 -4.51 -20.58 -5.59
C ASP A 33 -3.28 -20.25 -6.42
N LYS A 34 -3.47 -19.86 -7.69
CA LYS A 34 -2.41 -19.42 -8.60
C LYS A 34 -2.36 -17.89 -8.70
N ALA A 35 -3.49 -17.23 -8.49
CA ALA A 35 -3.60 -15.77 -8.53
C ALA A 35 -2.69 -15.12 -7.48
N ILE A 36 -2.01 -14.06 -7.90
CA ILE A 36 -1.20 -13.23 -6.99
C ILE A 36 -2.14 -12.25 -6.32
N LYS A 37 -2.24 -12.34 -5.00
CA LYS A 37 -3.15 -11.53 -4.18
C LYS A 37 -2.38 -10.36 -3.61
N ARG A 38 -2.89 -9.15 -3.80
CA ARG A 38 -2.35 -7.94 -3.16
C ARG A 38 -3.49 -7.23 -2.44
N PHE A 39 -3.26 -6.99 -1.16
CA PHE A 39 -4.12 -6.14 -0.35
C PHE A 39 -3.61 -4.71 -0.51
N VAL A 40 -4.45 -3.86 -1.09
CA VAL A 40 -4.20 -2.44 -1.21
C VAL A 40 -5.15 -1.75 -0.25
N VAL A 41 -4.60 -1.04 0.71
CA VAL A 41 -5.36 -0.11 1.55
C VAL A 41 -5.19 1.26 0.93
N ARG A 42 -6.29 1.83 0.44
CA ARG A 42 -6.33 3.22 0.01
C ARG A 42 -6.95 4.01 1.14
N TYR A 43 -6.22 4.98 1.68
CA TYR A 43 -6.78 5.86 2.68
C TYR A 43 -7.56 6.93 1.93
N VAL A 44 -8.79 7.14 2.32
CA VAL A 44 -9.39 8.44 2.16
C VAL A 44 -8.84 9.20 3.39
N CYS A 45 -8.25 10.39 3.25
CA CYS A 45 -7.46 11.09 4.31
C CYS A 45 -8.26 11.68 5.51
N PRO A 46 -8.29 11.11 6.73
CA PRO A 46 -8.91 11.80 7.84
C PRO A 46 -8.14 13.08 8.18
N SER A 47 -8.76 14.24 7.97
CA SER A 47 -8.23 15.59 8.22
C SER A 47 -8.12 15.93 9.70
N ASN A 48 -7.64 15.00 10.52
CA ASN A 48 -7.59 15.18 11.98
C ASN A 48 -6.15 15.05 12.48
N ALA A 49 -5.19 15.67 11.79
CA ALA A 49 -3.80 15.75 12.23
C ALA A 49 -3.34 17.19 12.53
N THR A 50 -4.21 18.19 12.40
CA THR A 50 -3.86 19.60 12.59
C THR A 50 -4.19 20.14 13.99
N LEU A 51 -5.07 19.50 14.78
CA LEU A 51 -5.42 20.00 16.12
C LEU A 51 -4.33 19.82 17.20
N TYR A 52 -3.24 19.09 16.93
CA TYR A 52 -2.12 19.01 17.89
C TYR A 52 -0.94 19.93 17.56
N CYS A 53 -0.90 20.58 16.39
CA CYS A 53 0.17 21.53 16.06
C CYS A 53 -0.16 22.97 16.49
N ALA A 54 -1.45 23.31 16.65
CA ALA A 54 -1.88 24.62 17.15
C ALA A 54 -1.43 24.89 18.61
N ALA A 55 -1.19 23.84 19.41
CA ALA A 55 -0.70 23.98 20.78
C ALA A 55 0.78 24.41 20.88
N ILE A 56 1.57 24.27 19.81
CA ILE A 56 2.99 24.68 19.79
C ILE A 56 3.14 26.16 19.40
N LEU A 57 2.18 26.72 18.66
CA LEU A 57 2.18 28.14 18.28
C LEU A 57 1.99 29.10 19.47
N LEU A 58 1.32 28.69 20.55
CA LEU A 58 1.19 29.53 21.76
C LEU A 58 2.43 29.50 22.68
N ARG A 59 3.40 28.61 22.43
CA ARG A 59 4.70 28.61 23.16
C ARG A 59 5.84 29.30 22.41
N PHE A 60 5.63 29.68 21.14
CA PHE A 60 6.70 30.19 20.26
C PHE A 60 6.79 31.72 20.17
N LEU A 61 5.93 32.45 20.88
CA LEU A 61 5.97 33.92 20.92
C LEU A 61 7.11 34.48 21.80
N GLU A 62 7.92 33.64 22.46
CA GLU A 62 9.03 34.08 23.33
C GLU A 62 10.46 33.76 22.86
N PHE A 63 10.68 32.93 21.83
CA PHE A 63 12.06 32.56 21.42
C PHE A 63 12.26 32.62 19.91
N GLY A 64 13.03 33.62 19.48
CA GLY A 64 13.39 33.87 18.08
C GLY A 64 14.51 33.00 17.51
N PHE A 65 14.58 32.97 16.17
CA PHE A 65 15.62 32.41 15.29
C PHE A 65 15.68 30.86 15.22
N SER A 66 15.96 30.18 14.10
CA SER A 66 16.49 30.55 12.79
C SER A 66 16.09 29.47 11.76
N ALA A 67 16.00 29.88 10.50
CA ALA A 67 15.70 29.06 9.33
C ALA A 67 16.50 27.76 9.25
N ARG A 68 15.79 26.63 9.11
CA ARG A 68 16.13 25.54 8.17
C ARG A 68 14.83 24.94 7.69
N ASP A 69 14.46 25.33 6.47
CA ASP A 69 13.64 24.54 5.57
C ASP A 69 14.09 23.09 5.59
N GLU A 70 13.13 22.17 5.73
CA GLU A 70 13.11 20.77 5.28
C GLU A 70 12.17 19.96 6.16
N PHE A 71 10.88 20.33 6.20
CA PHE A 71 9.91 19.49 6.89
C PHE A 71 8.61 19.34 6.10
N CYS A 72 8.19 18.09 6.02
CA CYS A 72 6.83 17.62 5.77
C CYS A 72 6.37 17.40 4.33
N THR A 73 7.06 16.59 3.51
CA THR A 73 6.32 15.80 2.47
C THR A 73 6.75 14.34 2.25
N ASP A 74 7.82 13.81 2.85
CA ASP A 74 8.37 12.52 2.37
C ASP A 74 8.18 11.28 3.26
N VAL A 75 7.24 11.30 4.22
CA VAL A 75 6.90 10.09 4.99
C VAL A 75 5.42 9.77 4.91
N VAL A 76 4.94 9.59 3.69
CA VAL A 76 3.85 8.65 3.44
C VAL A 76 4.44 7.59 2.52
N PRO A 77 4.44 6.28 2.88
CA PRO A 77 4.55 5.25 1.82
C PRO A 77 3.55 5.63 0.72
N PRO A 78 3.73 5.28 -0.58
CA PRO A 78 2.73 5.60 -1.59
C PRO A 78 1.45 4.78 -1.32
N CYS A 79 0.73 5.20 -0.30
CA CYS A 79 -0.67 4.98 -0.09
C CYS A 79 -1.26 5.86 -1.17
N SER A 80 -1.70 5.23 -2.26
CA SER A 80 -2.59 5.86 -3.19
C SER A 80 -3.85 6.20 -2.41
N ASN A 81 -3.82 7.36 -1.78
CA ASN A 81 -4.96 7.93 -1.13
C ASN A 81 -5.99 8.22 -2.23
N ILE A 82 -7.27 8.23 -1.89
CA ILE A 82 -8.29 8.60 -2.88
C ILE A 82 -8.07 10.04 -3.34
N VAL A 83 -7.59 10.86 -2.41
CA VAL A 83 -7.22 12.25 -2.61
C VAL A 83 -5.70 12.31 -2.77
N ASP A 84 -5.23 12.99 -3.81
CA ASP A 84 -3.80 13.24 -3.98
C ASP A 84 -3.24 14.09 -2.82
N ALA A 85 -1.94 13.97 -2.54
CA ALA A 85 -1.33 14.67 -1.42
C ALA A 85 -1.49 16.21 -1.51
N SER A 86 -1.52 16.77 -2.71
CA SER A 86 -1.77 18.19 -2.98
C SER A 86 -3.21 18.59 -2.60
N ALA A 87 -4.18 17.86 -3.14
CA ALA A 87 -5.62 18.10 -2.94
C ALA A 87 -6.11 17.87 -1.50
N MET A 88 -5.27 17.32 -0.61
CA MET A 88 -5.61 17.19 0.82
C MET A 88 -5.68 18.54 1.54
N ARG A 89 -5.09 19.62 1.01
CA ARG A 89 -5.18 20.96 1.59
C ARG A 89 -6.51 21.62 1.21
N ASP A 90 -6.82 21.63 -0.07
CA ASP A 90 -8.05 22.24 -0.62
C ASP A 90 -9.31 21.59 -0.04
N LEU A 91 -9.32 20.26 0.12
CA LEU A 91 -10.45 19.56 0.72
C LEU A 91 -10.67 19.88 2.20
N LYS A 92 -9.63 20.29 2.93
CA LYS A 92 -9.75 20.68 4.34
C LYS A 92 -10.28 22.09 4.49
N GLU A 93 -9.82 22.99 3.62
CA GLU A 93 -10.30 24.38 3.59
C GLU A 93 -11.77 24.45 3.15
N ALA A 94 -12.20 23.57 2.25
CA ALA A 94 -13.57 23.49 1.78
C ALA A 94 -14.52 22.67 2.70
N SER A 95 -14.01 21.88 3.65
CA SER A 95 -14.87 21.03 4.49
C SER A 95 -15.55 21.83 5.59
N VAL A 96 -16.87 21.65 5.73
CA VAL A 96 -17.69 22.25 6.79
C VAL A 96 -17.31 21.75 8.19
N TYR A 97 -16.68 20.58 8.28
CA TYR A 97 -16.22 19.99 9.54
C TYR A 97 -14.74 20.23 9.77
N GLU A 98 -14.38 20.72 10.96
CA GLU A 98 -12.98 21.00 11.36
C GLU A 98 -12.09 19.74 11.37
N THR A 99 -12.71 18.56 11.55
CA THR A 99 -12.03 17.28 11.68
C THR A 99 -12.76 16.17 10.92
N TYR A 100 -12.65 16.20 9.59
CA TYR A 100 -13.27 15.20 8.73
C TYR A 100 -12.45 13.92 8.57
N ALA A 101 -12.88 12.85 9.23
CA ALA A 101 -12.24 11.56 9.08
C ALA A 101 -12.61 10.87 7.75
N LEU A 102 -11.87 11.13 6.66
CA LEU A 102 -12.09 10.42 5.41
C LEU A 102 -11.93 8.87 5.61
N PRO A 103 -12.79 8.05 4.96
CA PRO A 103 -12.85 6.60 5.13
C PRO A 103 -11.59 5.83 4.67
N LYS A 104 -11.54 4.50 4.80
CA LYS A 104 -10.46 3.67 4.20
C LYS A 104 -11.07 2.64 3.27
N ILE A 105 -10.60 2.56 2.03
CA ILE A 105 -11.03 1.52 1.07
C ILE A 105 -10.02 0.38 1.06
N TYR A 106 -10.51 -0.81 1.34
CA TYR A 106 -9.73 -2.04 1.35
C TYR A 106 -10.03 -2.84 0.09
N ILE A 107 -9.06 -2.91 -0.82
CA ILE A 107 -9.22 -3.63 -2.09
C ILE A 107 -8.32 -4.86 -2.09
N LYS A 108 -8.92 -6.02 -2.39
CA LYS A 108 -8.19 -7.28 -2.62
C LYS A 108 -8.04 -7.50 -4.11
N ASN A 109 -6.90 -7.10 -4.66
CA ASN A 109 -6.61 -7.27 -6.08
C ASN A 109 -6.09 -8.68 -6.36
N TYR A 110 -6.59 -9.27 -7.45
CA TYR A 110 -6.14 -10.55 -7.98
C TYR A 110 -5.46 -10.31 -9.34
N TYR A 111 -4.22 -10.77 -9.48
CA TYR A 111 -3.46 -10.65 -10.72
C TYR A 111 -3.13 -12.00 -11.34
N SER A 112 -3.06 -12.01 -12.67
CA SER A 112 -2.44 -13.06 -13.45
C SER A 112 -0.93 -13.04 -13.30
N ILE A 113 -0.27 -14.17 -13.60
CA ILE A 113 1.19 -14.23 -13.55
C ILE A 113 1.80 -13.28 -14.59
N GLU A 114 1.21 -13.25 -15.79
CA GLU A 114 1.61 -12.36 -16.89
C GLU A 114 1.53 -10.89 -16.45
N ALA A 115 0.37 -10.47 -15.95
CA ALA A 115 0.14 -9.10 -15.50
C ALA A 115 1.03 -8.71 -14.32
N ALA A 116 1.25 -9.62 -13.37
CA ALA A 116 2.07 -9.34 -12.21
C ALA A 116 3.56 -9.17 -12.54
N ILE A 117 4.06 -9.83 -13.59
CA ILE A 117 5.43 -9.63 -14.09
C ILE A 117 5.50 -8.29 -14.84
N HIS A 118 4.51 -8.00 -15.70
CA HIS A 118 4.47 -6.75 -16.47
C HIS A 118 4.45 -5.51 -15.55
N GLN A 119 3.63 -5.53 -14.50
CA GLN A 119 3.55 -4.45 -13.50
C GLN A 119 4.68 -4.51 -12.45
N ARG A 120 5.65 -5.42 -12.62
CA ARG A 120 6.81 -5.60 -11.72
C ARG A 120 6.43 -5.89 -10.25
N ILE A 121 5.24 -6.43 -10.00
CA ILE A 121 4.76 -6.84 -8.67
C ILE A 121 5.52 -8.09 -8.19
N VAL A 122 5.87 -8.98 -9.11
CA VAL A 122 6.69 -10.16 -8.88
C VAL A 122 7.87 -10.13 -9.85
N ARG A 123 9.05 -10.49 -9.36
CA ARG A 123 10.30 -10.53 -10.13
C ARG A 123 10.90 -11.94 -10.13
N VAL A 124 11.71 -12.23 -11.15
CA VAL A 124 12.48 -13.48 -11.23
C VAL A 124 13.51 -13.50 -10.10
N ARG A 125 13.65 -14.65 -9.44
CA ARG A 125 14.63 -14.89 -8.35
C ARG A 125 15.51 -16.09 -8.71
N SER A 126 16.68 -16.15 -8.08
CA SER A 126 17.60 -17.30 -8.11
C SER A 126 16.91 -18.60 -7.66
N ALA A 127 17.51 -19.75 -7.95
CA ALA A 127 16.95 -21.06 -7.58
C ALA A 127 16.70 -21.17 -6.07
N GLU A 128 17.64 -20.67 -5.26
CA GLU A 128 17.55 -20.62 -3.80
C GLU A 128 16.54 -19.59 -3.33
N GLY A 129 16.57 -18.36 -3.88
CA GLY A 129 15.64 -17.30 -3.53
C GLY A 129 14.16 -17.62 -3.80
N ARG A 130 13.87 -18.59 -4.69
CA ARG A 130 12.51 -19.11 -4.93
C ARG A 130 11.95 -19.94 -3.78
N ARG A 131 12.82 -20.49 -2.92
CA ARG A 131 12.45 -21.28 -1.74
C ARG A 131 12.02 -20.39 -0.58
N ASN A 132 12.60 -19.19 -0.47
CA ASN A 132 12.17 -18.20 0.52
C ASN A 132 10.71 -17.75 0.26
N ARG A 133 9.86 -17.98 1.27
CA ARG A 133 8.41 -17.68 1.27
C ARG A 133 8.07 -16.47 2.13
N GLU A 134 9.03 -15.92 2.85
CA GLU A 134 8.82 -14.74 3.67
C GLU A 134 8.44 -13.56 2.77
N PRO A 135 7.47 -12.73 3.18
CA PRO A 135 7.19 -11.50 2.48
C PRO A 135 8.41 -10.57 2.59
N PRO A 136 8.62 -9.68 1.60
CA PRO A 136 9.65 -8.66 1.73
C PRO A 136 9.41 -7.83 3.00
N ALA A 137 10.47 -7.61 3.78
CA ALA A 137 10.40 -6.82 5.00
C ALA A 137 9.95 -5.40 4.67
N ARG A 138 8.95 -4.90 5.40
CA ARG A 138 8.55 -3.49 5.34
C ARG A 138 9.51 -2.73 6.23
N ILE A 139 10.44 -1.99 5.64
CA ILE A 139 11.32 -1.10 6.39
C ILE A 139 10.42 -0.02 6.99
N ARG A 140 10.22 -0.09 8.31
CA ARG A 140 9.63 1.01 9.08
C ARG A 140 10.82 1.91 9.46
N PRO A 141 10.82 3.20 9.11
CA PRO A 141 11.86 4.09 9.61
C PRO A 141 11.84 4.04 11.14
N LYS A 142 13.01 3.85 11.76
CA LYS A 142 13.14 3.85 13.21
C LYS A 142 12.88 5.29 13.68
N LYS A 143 11.94 5.46 14.62
CA LYS A 143 11.87 6.73 15.36
C LYS A 143 13.13 6.78 16.23
N LEU A 144 13.99 7.75 15.96
CA LEU A 144 15.10 8.14 16.84
C LEU A 144 14.51 8.80 18.09
#